data_AF-A0A7S3P3L6-F1
#
_entry.id   AF-A0A7S3P3L6-F1
#
_cell.length_a   1.000
_cell.length_b   1.000
_cell.length_c   1.000
_cell.angle_alpha   90.00
_cell.angle_beta   90.00
_cell.angle_gamma   90.00
#
_symmetry.space_group_name_H-M   'P 1'
#
loop_
_entity.id
_entity.type
_entity.pdbx_description
1 polymer ?
#
loop_
_entity_poly.entity_id
_entity_poly.type
_entity_poly.pdbx_seq_one_letter_code
_entity_poly.pdbx_strand_id
1 'polypeptide(L)'
;KNCQKVIDIVNDKCLPRAEEDDSKVFYLKMIGDYYRYTAETASGSKLEEVTENASKYYQQATDASDNLKAYNSNKLGLALNYSVFWYELKNDSSKACEIAEKALNEAREKIDDMDNDEARDALSIIELLKEGERVGDLC
;
A
#
# COMPACT_ATOMS: atom_id res chain seq x y z
N LYS A 1 19.10 2.28 10.37
CA LYS A 1 20.04 2.97 9.43
C LYS A 1 19.83 2.62 7.96
N ASN A 2 19.23 1.49 7.60
CA ASN A 2 19.05 1.10 6.20
C ASN A 2 17.77 1.70 5.56
N CYS A 3 16.66 1.81 6.29
CA CYS A 3 15.40 2.35 5.75
C CYS A 3 15.53 3.80 5.25
N GLN A 4 16.11 4.70 6.05
CA GLN A 4 16.27 6.10 5.64
C GLN A 4 17.05 6.26 4.34
N LYS A 5 18.14 5.50 4.15
CA LYS A 5 18.90 5.55 2.89
C LYS A 5 18.07 5.14 1.69
N VAL A 6 17.21 4.13 1.84
CA VAL A 6 16.33 3.70 0.76
C VAL A 6 15.28 4.77 0.47
N ILE A 7 14.67 5.35 1.52
CA ILE A 7 13.73 6.47 1.40
C ILE A 7 14.36 7.61 0.61
N ASP A 8 15.56 8.06 1.00
CA ASP A 8 16.26 9.17 0.35
C ASP A 8 16.55 8.86 -1.13
N ILE A 9 17.03 7.65 -1.44
CA ILE A 9 17.29 7.24 -2.82
C ILE A 9 16.01 7.22 -3.65
N VAL A 10 14.94 6.60 -3.14
CA VAL A 10 13.68 6.48 -3.87
C VAL A 10 13.06 7.86 -4.09
N ASN A 11 13.02 8.70 -3.05
CA ASN A 11 12.43 10.02 -3.10
C ASN A 11 13.21 10.99 -4.00
N ASP A 12 14.55 10.96 -3.95
CA ASP A 12 15.38 11.97 -4.63
C ASP A 12 15.84 11.54 -6.03
N LYS A 13 15.82 10.24 -6.34
CA LYS A 13 16.38 9.69 -7.59
C LYS A 13 15.38 8.89 -8.42
N CYS A 14 14.47 8.16 -7.79
CA CYS A 14 13.55 7.27 -8.51
C CYS A 14 12.22 7.97 -8.81
N LEU A 15 11.55 8.49 -7.77
CA LEU A 15 10.26 9.16 -7.87
C LEU A 15 10.26 10.35 -8.85
N PRO A 16 11.30 11.20 -8.94
CA PRO A 16 11.32 12.31 -9.90
C PRO A 16 11.44 11.85 -11.37
N ARG A 17 11.78 10.57 -11.60
CA ARG A 17 11.89 9.97 -12.95
C ARG A 17 10.70 9.08 -13.28
N ALA A 18 9.72 8.96 -12.38
CA ALA A 18 8.51 8.19 -12.59
C ALA A 18 7.52 9.01 -13.44
N GLU A 19 7.46 8.69 -14.73
CA GLU A 19 6.55 9.37 -15.67
C GLU A 19 5.14 8.78 -15.60
N GLU A 20 5.05 7.46 -15.51
CA GLU A 20 3.81 6.68 -15.47
C GLU A 20 3.23 6.62 -14.05
N ASP A 21 1.90 6.69 -13.94
CA ASP A 21 1.20 6.62 -12.65
C ASP A 21 1.49 5.33 -11.89
N ASP A 22 1.60 4.20 -12.61
CA ASP A 22 1.96 2.89 -12.01
C ASP A 22 3.32 2.94 -11.30
N SER A 23 4.33 3.55 -11.95
CA SER A 23 5.66 3.72 -11.37
C SER A 23 5.68 4.70 -10.19
N LYS A 24 4.86 5.76 -10.23
CA LYS A 24 4.70 6.71 -9.10
C LYS A 24 4.10 6.00 -7.89
N VAL A 25 3.02 5.24 -8.09
CA VAL A 25 2.37 4.46 -7.03
C VAL A 25 3.35 3.49 -6.41
N PHE A 26 4.12 2.76 -7.23
CA PHE A 26 5.15 1.84 -6.75
C PHE A 26 6.17 2.53 -5.82
N TYR A 27 6.75 3.67 -6.24
CA TYR A 27 7.75 4.36 -5.44
C TYR A 27 7.18 5.04 -4.19
N LEU A 28 6.00 5.67 -4.29
CA LEU A 28 5.33 6.28 -3.14
C LEU A 28 4.97 5.23 -2.09
N LYS A 29 4.39 4.10 -2.53
CA LYS A 29 4.12 2.94 -1.67
C LYS A 29 5.38 2.42 -1.00
N MET A 30 6.47 2.26 -1.77
CA MET A 30 7.75 1.78 -1.25
C MET A 30 8.28 2.70 -0.14
N ILE A 31 8.20 4.03 -0.31
CA ILE A 31 8.59 4.98 0.75
C ILE A 31 7.71 4.79 2.00
N GLY A 32 6.39 4.67 1.83
CA GLY A 32 5.46 4.37 2.93
C GLY A 32 5.83 3.10 3.69
N ASP A 33 6.15 2.03 2.98
CA ASP A 33 6.59 0.74 3.55
C ASP A 33 7.88 0.91 4.39
N TYR A 34 8.88 1.64 3.90
CA TYR A 34 10.12 1.85 4.66
C TYR A 34 9.93 2.74 5.90
N TYR A 35 8.99 3.69 5.87
CA TYR A 35 8.59 4.40 7.09
C TYR A 35 7.88 3.48 8.07
N ARG A 36 6.97 2.61 7.59
CA ARG A 36 6.31 1.60 8.42
C ARG A 36 7.31 0.65 9.09
N TYR A 37 8.29 0.12 8.35
CA TYR A 37 9.37 -0.70 8.92
C TYR A 37 10.23 0.05 9.94
N THR A 38 10.40 1.36 9.75
CA THR A 38 11.12 2.17 10.74
C THR A 38 10.29 2.31 12.03
N ALA A 39 8.97 2.38 11.93
CA ALA A 39 8.06 2.45 13.07
C ALA A 39 8.16 1.25 14.01
N GLU A 40 8.39 0.04 13.48
CA GLU A 40 8.53 -1.21 14.27
C GLU A 40 9.63 -1.14 15.34
N THR A 41 10.63 -0.28 15.14
CA THR A 41 11.77 -0.10 16.07
C THR A 41 11.82 1.30 16.69
N ALA A 42 10.90 2.19 16.31
CA ALA A 42 10.83 3.55 16.82
C ALA A 42 10.00 3.63 18.10
N SER A 43 10.23 4.68 18.89
CA SER A 43 9.45 4.94 20.11
C SER A 43 9.36 6.45 20.37
N GLY A 44 8.39 6.83 21.21
CA GLY A 44 8.12 8.24 21.56
C GLY A 44 7.87 9.10 20.33
N SER A 45 8.44 10.31 20.31
CA SER A 45 8.26 11.26 19.21
C SER A 45 8.73 10.75 17.86
N LYS A 46 9.73 9.85 17.82
CA LYS A 46 10.19 9.29 16.55
C LYS A 46 9.15 8.35 15.94
N LEU A 47 8.43 7.60 16.77
CA LEU A 47 7.35 6.73 16.31
C LEU A 47 6.22 7.56 15.68
N GLU A 48 5.83 8.65 16.32
CA GLU A 48 4.82 9.58 15.79
C GLU A 48 5.25 10.13 14.43
N GLU A 49 6.48 10.66 14.34
CA GLU A 49 7.03 11.25 13.10
C GLU A 49 7.06 10.24 11.94
N VAL A 50 7.54 9.01 12.15
CA VAL A 50 7.62 8.02 11.07
C VAL A 50 6.24 7.47 10.69
N THR A 51 5.31 7.39 11.65
CA THR A 51 3.93 6.96 11.39
C THR A 51 3.17 8.01 10.56
N GLU A 52 3.36 9.29 10.85
CA GLU A 52 2.79 10.38 10.05
C GLU A 52 3.37 10.40 8.63
N ASN A 53 4.68 10.21 8.48
CA ASN A 53 5.31 10.12 7.17
C ASN A 53 4.83 8.91 6.37
N ALA A 54 4.73 7.73 6.99
CA ALA A 54 4.15 6.55 6.34
C ALA A 54 2.74 6.83 5.82
N SER A 55 1.87 7.40 6.68
CA SER A 55 0.51 7.77 6.33
C SER A 55 0.46 8.74 5.14
N LYS A 56 1.31 9.78 5.14
CA LYS A 56 1.41 10.76 4.07
C LYS A 56 1.81 10.15 2.73
N TYR A 57 2.77 9.22 2.72
CA TYR A 57 3.21 8.58 1.47
C TYR A 57 2.22 7.55 0.95
N TYR A 58 1.56 6.79 1.84
CA TYR A 58 0.45 5.93 1.43
C TYR A 58 -0.72 6.73 0.84
N GLN A 59 -1.10 7.85 1.44
CA GLN A 59 -2.16 8.69 0.89
C GLN A 59 -1.81 9.23 -0.50
N GLN A 60 -0.58 9.75 -0.69
CA GLN A 60 -0.13 10.19 -2.01
C GLN A 60 -0.13 9.04 -3.04
N ALA A 61 0.25 7.83 -2.62
CA ALA A 61 0.18 6.66 -3.48
C ALA A 61 -1.28 6.31 -3.84
N THR A 62 -2.22 6.46 -2.90
CA THR A 62 -3.65 6.24 -3.14
C THR A 62 -4.16 7.23 -4.18
N ASP A 63 -3.88 8.52 -4.00
CA ASP A 63 -4.29 9.57 -4.95
C ASP A 63 -3.70 9.33 -6.35
N ALA A 64 -2.44 8.91 -6.43
CA ALA A 64 -1.79 8.57 -7.70
C ALA A 64 -2.35 7.29 -8.35
N SER A 65 -3.01 6.42 -7.57
CA SER A 65 -3.56 5.15 -8.06
C SER A 65 -4.97 5.26 -8.65
N ASP A 66 -5.58 6.44 -8.61
CA ASP A 66 -6.97 6.66 -9.06
C ASP A 66 -7.18 6.26 -10.53
N ASN A 67 -6.18 6.54 -11.39
CA ASN A 67 -6.24 6.21 -12.81
C ASN A 67 -5.84 4.76 -13.14
N LEU A 68 -5.33 4.00 -12.17
CA LEU A 68 -4.93 2.62 -12.39
C LEU A 68 -6.13 1.69 -12.37
N LYS A 69 -6.09 0.65 -13.21
CA LYS A 69 -7.08 -0.43 -13.23
C LYS A 69 -7.24 -1.01 -11.83
N ALA A 70 -8.46 -1.40 -11.45
CA ALA A 70 -8.75 -1.93 -10.12
C ALA A 70 -7.94 -3.19 -9.77
N TYR A 71 -7.61 -4.01 -10.78
CA TYR A 71 -6.79 -5.21 -10.64
C TYR A 71 -5.28 -4.97 -10.86
N ASN A 72 -4.83 -3.71 -10.97
CA ASN A 72 -3.41 -3.41 -11.07
C ASN A 72 -2.69 -3.88 -9.78
N SER A 73 -1.57 -4.60 -9.94
CA SER A 73 -0.84 -5.21 -8.84
C SER A 73 -0.28 -4.18 -7.84
N ASN A 74 0.19 -3.03 -8.31
CA ASN A 74 0.67 -1.96 -7.44
C ASN A 74 -0.46 -1.31 -6.64
N LYS A 75 -1.63 -1.10 -7.25
CA LYS A 75 -2.83 -0.57 -6.57
C LYS A 75 -3.36 -1.54 -5.51
N LEU A 76 -3.46 -2.83 -5.84
CA LEU A 76 -3.86 -3.87 -4.90
C LEU A 76 -2.84 -4.02 -3.75
N GLY A 77 -1.55 -4.06 -4.09
CA GLY A 77 -0.48 -4.13 -3.10
C GLY A 77 -0.42 -2.90 -2.20
N LEU A 78 -0.76 -1.71 -2.73
CA LEU A 78 -0.91 -0.49 -1.94
C LEU A 78 -2.05 -0.63 -0.94
N ALA A 79 -3.24 -1.07 -1.38
CA ALA A 79 -4.39 -1.24 -0.51
C ALA A 79 -4.09 -2.22 0.64
N LEU A 80 -3.46 -3.36 0.32
CA LEU A 80 -3.02 -4.34 1.32
C LEU A 80 -2.04 -3.74 2.34
N ASN A 81 -0.99 -3.05 1.88
CA ASN A 81 -0.01 -2.51 2.81
C ASN A 81 -0.57 -1.34 3.63
N TYR A 82 -1.47 -0.55 3.06
CA TYR A 82 -2.08 0.56 3.77
C TYR A 82 -3.12 0.09 4.79
N SER A 83 -3.87 -0.98 4.51
CA SER A 83 -4.76 -1.59 5.52
C SER A 83 -3.95 -2.12 6.71
N VAL A 84 -2.86 -2.84 6.45
CA VAL A 84 -1.92 -3.31 7.50
C VAL A 84 -1.37 -2.13 8.31
N PHE A 85 -0.99 -1.03 7.67
CA PHE A 85 -0.56 0.18 8.37
C PHE A 85 -1.63 0.73 9.33
N TRP A 86 -2.89 0.83 8.88
CA TRP A 86 -3.99 1.33 9.71
C TRP A 86 -4.27 0.42 10.91
N TYR A 87 -4.19 -0.89 10.69
CA TYR A 87 -4.33 -1.87 11.76
C TYR A 87 -3.17 -1.80 12.77
N GLU A 88 -1.93 -1.99 12.30
CA GLU A 88 -0.75 -2.15 13.17
C GLU A 88 -0.31 -0.84 13.84
N LEU A 89 -0.29 0.28 13.11
CA LEU A 89 0.29 1.54 13.59
C LEU A 89 -0.73 2.59 14.02
N LYS A 90 -1.96 2.53 13.50
CA LYS A 90 -3.04 3.45 13.90
C LYS A 90 -4.06 2.80 14.83
N ASN A 91 -4.02 1.48 15.01
CA ASN A 91 -4.96 0.72 15.83
C ASN A 91 -6.42 1.02 15.42
N ASP A 92 -6.65 1.15 14.11
CA ASP A 92 -7.96 1.43 13.51
C ASP A 92 -8.31 0.30 12.53
N SER A 93 -8.86 -0.78 13.08
CA SER A 93 -9.30 -1.92 12.30
C SER A 93 -10.44 -1.55 11.35
N SER A 94 -11.35 -0.66 11.75
CA SER A 94 -12.46 -0.22 10.90
C SER A 94 -11.94 0.40 9.62
N LYS A 95 -10.92 1.27 9.70
CA LYS A 95 -10.34 1.89 8.51
C LYS A 95 -9.52 0.89 7.68
N ALA A 96 -8.82 -0.03 8.33
CA ALA A 96 -8.10 -1.10 7.64
C ALA A 96 -9.05 -1.98 6.80
N CYS A 97 -10.18 -2.40 7.37
CA CYS A 97 -11.22 -3.16 6.68
C CYS A 97 -11.82 -2.37 5.52
N GLU A 98 -12.19 -1.11 5.73
CA GLU A 98 -12.75 -0.25 4.67
C GLU A 98 -11.84 -0.19 3.43
N ILE A 99 -10.53 -0.07 3.64
CA ILE A 99 -9.54 -0.02 2.55
C ILE A 99 -9.44 -1.37 1.83
N ALA A 100 -9.35 -2.47 2.59
CA ALA A 100 -9.23 -3.81 2.03
C ALA A 100 -10.50 -4.23 1.25
N GLU A 101 -11.67 -4.02 1.84
CA GLU A 101 -12.98 -4.32 1.24
C GLU A 101 -13.20 -3.51 -0.04
N LYS A 102 -12.88 -2.22 -0.03
CA LYS A 102 -13.01 -1.36 -1.21
C LYS A 102 -12.17 -1.91 -2.37
N ALA A 103 -10.90 -2.21 -2.12
CA ALA A 103 -9.99 -2.73 -3.16
C ALA A 103 -10.47 -4.10 -3.68
N LEU A 104 -10.94 -4.98 -2.80
CA LEU A 104 -11.48 -6.28 -3.19
C LEU A 104 -12.75 -6.16 -4.03
N ASN A 105 -13.67 -5.29 -3.66
CA ASN A 105 -14.92 -5.09 -4.41
C ASN A 105 -14.63 -4.50 -5.80
N GLU A 106 -13.80 -3.45 -5.87
CA GLU A 106 -13.41 -2.85 -7.15
C GLU A 106 -12.71 -3.87 -8.07
N ALA A 107 -11.83 -4.72 -7.52
CA ALA A 107 -11.15 -5.75 -8.29
C ALA A 107 -12.09 -6.86 -8.78
N ARG A 108 -13.02 -7.31 -7.92
CA ARG A 108 -14.03 -8.33 -8.28
C ARG A 108 -14.94 -7.88 -9.41
N GLU A 109 -15.35 -6.61 -9.40
CA GLU A 109 -16.18 -6.04 -10.48
C GLU A 109 -15.48 -6.00 -11.84
N LYS A 110 -14.15 -6.05 -11.85
CA LYS A 110 -13.30 -5.92 -13.04
C LYS A 110 -12.51 -7.17 -13.39
N ILE A 111 -12.74 -8.28 -12.68
CA ILE A 111 -11.96 -9.50 -12.85
C ILE A 111 -12.17 -10.17 -14.22
N ASP A 112 -13.34 -9.98 -14.81
CA ASP A 112 -13.68 -10.49 -16.15
C ASP A 112 -12.98 -9.68 -17.27
N ASP A 113 -12.52 -8.47 -16.97
CA ASP A 113 -11.78 -7.58 -17.88
C ASP A 113 -10.25 -7.82 -17.83
N MET A 114 -9.80 -8.80 -17.05
CA MET A 114 -8.39 -9.07 -16.78
C MET A 114 -7.81 -10.03 -17.82
N ASP A 115 -6.69 -9.68 -18.45
CA ASP A 115 -5.98 -10.60 -19.34
C ASP A 115 -5.13 -11.62 -18.54
N ASN A 116 -4.70 -12.69 -19.23
CA ASN A 116 -3.99 -13.80 -18.58
C ASN A 116 -2.61 -13.43 -18.00
N ASP A 117 -1.95 -12.40 -18.53
CA ASP A 117 -0.60 -12.00 -18.10
C ASP A 117 -0.68 -11.10 -16.86
N GLU A 118 -1.69 -10.23 -16.76
CA GLU A 118 -1.98 -9.38 -15.60
C GLU A 118 -2.60 -10.18 -14.43
N ALA A 119 -3.20 -11.34 -14.71
CA ALA A 119 -3.97 -12.12 -13.73
C ALA A 119 -3.16 -12.72 -12.58
N ARG A 120 -1.92 -13.18 -12.81
CA ARG A 120 -1.23 -14.04 -11.83
C ARG A 120 -0.89 -13.30 -10.53
N ASP A 121 -0.34 -12.10 -10.67
CA ASP A 121 0.10 -11.29 -9.52
C ASP A 121 -1.12 -10.64 -8.84
N ALA A 122 -2.07 -10.15 -9.62
CA ALA A 122 -3.31 -9.57 -9.11
C ALA A 122 -4.12 -10.59 -8.28
N LEU A 123 -4.31 -11.81 -8.79
CA LEU A 123 -5.03 -12.87 -8.10
C LEU A 123 -4.37 -13.25 -6.78
N SER A 124 -3.04 -13.33 -6.75
CA SER A 124 -2.31 -13.67 -5.54
C SER A 124 -2.52 -12.62 -4.44
N ILE A 125 -2.54 -11.32 -4.80
CA ILE A 125 -2.81 -10.23 -3.85
C ILE A 125 -4.28 -10.21 -3.42
N ILE A 126 -5.21 -10.48 -4.34
CA ILE A 126 -6.65 -10.60 -4.04
C ILE A 126 -6.90 -11.72 -3.02
N GLU A 127 -6.24 -12.88 -3.17
CA GLU A 127 -6.37 -13.96 -2.20
C GLU A 127 -5.82 -13.57 -0.82
N LEU A 128 -4.67 -12.88 -0.77
CA LEU A 128 -4.14 -12.37 0.51
C LEU A 128 -5.09 -11.35 1.19
N LEU A 129 -5.69 -10.45 0.42
CA LEU A 129 -6.69 -9.51 0.93
C LEU A 129 -7.92 -10.25 1.49
N LYS A 130 -8.40 -11.30 0.81
CA LYS A 130 -9.52 -12.15 1.28
C LYS A 130 -9.15 -12.96 2.53
N GLU A 131 -7.93 -13.46 2.63
CA GLU A 131 -7.44 -14.15 3.83
C GLU A 131 -7.39 -13.19 5.01
N GLY A 132 -6.93 -11.96 4.80
CA GLY A 132 -6.96 -10.88 5.78
C GLY A 132 -8.36 -10.61 6.35
N GLU A 133 -9.40 -10.61 5.50
CA GLU A 133 -10.81 -10.48 5.92
C GLU A 133 -11.33 -11.71 6.68
N ARG A 134 -10.85 -12.91 6.34
CA ARG A 134 -11.39 -14.16 6.89
C ARG A 134 -10.81 -14.55 8.26
N VAL A 135 -9.62 -14.06 8.59
CA VAL A 135 -8.84 -14.60 9.71
C VAL A 135 -9.06 -13.87 11.05
N GLY A 136 -9.68 -12.69 11.11
CA GLY A 136 -9.70 -11.92 12.37
C GLY A 136 -8.55 -10.93 12.49
N ASP A 137 -7.54 -11.04 11.61
CA ASP A 137 -6.24 -10.38 11.77
C ASP A 137 -6.21 -8.94 11.25
N LEU A 138 -7.18 -8.55 10.40
CA LEU A 138 -7.43 -7.16 9.99
C LEU A 138 -8.83 -6.68 10.43
N CYS A 139 -9.78 -7.61 10.45
CA CYS A 139 -11.18 -7.55 10.88
C CYS A 139 -11.47 -8.87 11.60
#